data_AF-A0A961W3G9-F1
#
_entry.id   AF-A0A961W3G9-F1
#
_cell.length_a   1.000
_cell.length_b   1.000
_cell.length_c   1.000
_cell.angle_alpha   90.00
_cell.angle_beta   90.00
_cell.angle_gamma   90.00
#
_symmetry.space_group_name_H-M   'P 1'
#
loop_
_entity.id
_entity.type
_entity.pdbx_description
1 polymer ?
#
loop_
_entity_poly.entity_id
_entity_poly.type
_entity_poly.pdbx_seq_one_letter_code
_entity_poly.pdbx_strand_id
1 'polypeptide(L)'
;LVRIGTLVETPLNTLVVLADGPVSSLADLEGRTIGYSVGGFEDALLGQMLESAGLSLDDVRLVNVNFALSPALISGQVDAVIGAFRNFELTQLRIEGAEGLAFFPEENGVPVYDELIYIAHRDRLEDARLVRFLEAVEAATIFLTNHPEEGWAAFIAARPDLDNALNRQAFADTLGRFAKRPAAMDDGRYQRFGAFLEARGLVETAPEVGSYTAVLR
;
A
#
# COMPACT_ATOMS: atom_id res chain seq x y z
N LEU A 1 -19.43 -2.66 5.28
CA LEU A 1 -18.87 -2.38 3.94
C LEU A 1 -18.50 -3.71 3.30
N VAL A 2 -18.45 -3.78 1.97
CA VAL A 2 -18.12 -4.99 1.20
C VAL A 2 -17.17 -4.60 0.07
N ARG A 3 -16.08 -5.36 -0.13
CA ARG A 3 -15.19 -5.21 -1.28
C ARG A 3 -15.94 -5.54 -2.56
N ILE A 4 -15.92 -4.64 -3.54
CA ILE A 4 -16.56 -4.83 -4.85
C ILE A 4 -15.55 -4.89 -6.00
N GLY A 5 -14.32 -4.44 -5.80
CA GLY A 5 -13.27 -4.49 -6.82
C GLY A 5 -11.90 -4.11 -6.25
N THR A 6 -10.86 -4.26 -7.07
CA THR A 6 -9.47 -3.94 -6.72
C THR A 6 -8.94 -2.84 -7.62
N LEU A 7 -8.28 -1.84 -7.05
CA LEU A 7 -7.56 -0.79 -7.78
C LEU A 7 -6.09 -1.17 -7.93
N VAL A 8 -5.43 -1.59 -6.85
CA VAL A 8 -4.02 -2.03 -6.83
C VAL A 8 -3.94 -3.43 -6.25
N GLU A 9 -3.53 -4.39 -7.07
CA GLU A 9 -3.61 -5.84 -6.77
C GLU A 9 -2.36 -6.45 -6.14
N THR A 10 -1.38 -5.61 -5.75
CA THR A 10 -0.14 -6.02 -5.07
C THR A 10 0.25 -4.97 -4.03
N PRO A 11 1.02 -5.34 -2.98
CA PRO A 11 1.49 -4.38 -2.01
C PRO A 11 2.26 -3.21 -2.64
N LEU A 12 1.93 -2.00 -2.20
CA LEU A 12 2.76 -0.81 -2.39
C LEU A 12 3.53 -0.48 -1.13
N ASN A 13 2.99 -0.83 0.04
CA ASN A 13 3.60 -0.59 1.35
C ASN A 13 5.04 -1.14 1.41
N THR A 14 5.88 -0.39 2.11
CA THR A 14 7.28 -0.65 2.38
C THR A 14 7.67 -0.11 3.74
N LEU A 15 8.64 -0.76 4.37
CA LEU A 15 9.44 -0.13 5.40
C LEU A 15 10.62 0.55 4.71
N VAL A 16 10.75 1.86 4.87
CA VAL A 16 11.81 2.66 4.23
C VAL A 16 12.73 3.26 5.27
N VAL A 17 14.03 3.18 5.00
CA VAL A 17 15.09 3.89 5.74
C VAL A 17 15.91 4.73 4.77
N LEU A 18 16.74 5.65 5.29
CA LEU A 18 17.75 6.32 4.46
C LEU A 18 18.86 5.32 4.11
N ALA A 19 19.24 5.25 2.84
CA ALA A 19 20.24 4.29 2.36
C ALA A 19 21.65 4.57 2.89
N ASP A 20 21.97 5.83 3.21
CA ASP A 20 23.20 6.25 3.89
C ASP A 20 23.04 6.33 5.43
N GLY A 21 21.88 5.90 5.94
CA GLY A 21 21.54 5.88 7.34
C GLY A 21 22.14 4.70 8.11
N PRO A 22 21.85 4.60 9.43
CA PRO A 22 22.41 3.57 10.29
C PRO A 22 21.74 2.20 10.16
N VAL A 23 20.68 2.07 9.33
CA VAL A 23 19.89 0.85 9.15
C VAL A 23 20.15 0.29 7.76
N SER A 24 20.75 -0.89 7.70
CA SER A 24 21.04 -1.59 6.44
C SER A 24 20.30 -2.93 6.33
N SER A 25 19.76 -3.41 7.45
CA SER A 25 18.97 -4.63 7.58
C SER A 25 17.85 -4.44 8.62
N LEU A 26 16.83 -5.30 8.60
CA LEU A 26 15.75 -5.25 9.59
C LEU A 26 16.23 -5.47 11.03
N ALA A 27 17.34 -6.18 11.24
CA ALA A 27 17.92 -6.36 12.58
C ALA A 27 18.49 -5.06 13.16
N ASP A 28 18.90 -4.12 12.31
CA ASP A 28 19.43 -2.81 12.75
C ASP A 28 18.34 -1.88 13.33
N LEU A 29 17.06 -2.31 13.28
CA LEU A 29 15.93 -1.58 13.84
C LEU A 29 15.83 -1.69 15.37
N GLU A 30 16.60 -2.55 16.03
CA GLU A 30 16.61 -2.67 17.49
C GLU A 30 16.89 -1.29 18.16
N GLY A 31 15.98 -0.87 19.04
CA GLY A 31 16.00 0.42 19.72
C GLY A 31 15.71 1.64 18.85
N ARG A 32 15.39 1.46 17.55
CA ARG A 32 15.16 2.54 16.59
C ARG A 32 13.74 3.07 16.63
N THR A 33 13.58 4.27 16.09
CA THR A 33 12.29 4.95 16.00
C THR A 33 11.70 4.76 14.61
N ILE A 34 10.48 4.23 14.54
CA ILE A 34 9.77 3.96 13.29
C ILE A 34 8.53 4.88 13.22
N GLY A 35 8.50 5.71 12.18
CA GLY A 35 7.34 6.53 11.81
C GLY A 35 6.27 5.69 11.12
N TYR A 36 5.00 5.97 11.40
CA TYR A 36 3.88 5.25 10.79
C TYR A 36 2.70 6.20 10.53
N SER A 37 1.80 5.83 9.62
CA SER A 37 0.61 6.62 9.24
C SER A 37 -0.69 6.07 9.84
N VAL A 38 -0.89 4.76 9.76
CA VAL A 38 -2.15 4.06 10.11
C VAL A 38 -1.87 2.97 11.14
N GLY A 39 -2.21 3.26 12.40
CA GLY A 39 -2.05 2.31 13.51
C GLY A 39 -2.90 1.03 13.34
N GLY A 40 -2.49 -0.04 14.03
CA GLY A 40 -3.12 -1.35 13.98
C GLY A 40 -2.73 -2.16 12.74
N PHE A 41 -3.07 -1.68 11.54
CA PHE A 41 -2.70 -2.37 10.31
C PHE A 41 -1.18 -2.38 10.09
N GLU A 42 -0.53 -1.22 10.18
CA GLU A 42 0.93 -1.13 10.01
C GLU A 42 1.67 -1.88 11.12
N ASP A 43 1.13 -1.93 12.34
CA ASP A 43 1.70 -2.68 13.46
C ASP A 43 1.73 -4.18 13.16
N ALA A 44 0.66 -4.72 12.54
CA ALA A 44 0.59 -6.12 12.15
C ALA A 44 1.63 -6.48 11.08
N LEU A 45 1.80 -5.61 10.07
CA LEU A 45 2.82 -5.79 9.02
C LEU A 45 4.23 -5.68 9.59
N LEU A 46 4.49 -4.59 10.32
CA LEU A 46 5.80 -4.30 10.90
C LEU A 46 6.23 -5.40 11.87
N GLY A 47 5.34 -5.86 12.75
CA GLY A 47 5.66 -6.92 13.69
C GLY A 47 6.05 -8.23 12.99
N GLN A 48 5.37 -8.59 11.90
CA GLN A 48 5.76 -9.75 11.09
C GLN A 48 7.13 -9.57 10.42
N MET A 49 7.44 -8.35 9.95
CA MET A 49 8.72 -8.03 9.36
C MET A 49 9.85 -8.06 10.41
N LEU A 50 9.63 -7.53 11.61
CA LEU A 50 10.61 -7.56 12.70
C LEU A 50 10.91 -8.99 13.15
N GLU A 51 9.89 -9.85 13.22
CA GLU A 51 10.05 -11.27 13.59
C GLU A 51 10.96 -12.02 12.61
N SER A 52 10.98 -11.64 11.32
CA SER A 52 11.89 -12.23 10.33
C SER A 52 13.37 -11.96 10.65
N ALA A 53 13.64 -10.91 11.44
CA ALA A 53 14.95 -10.50 11.92
C ALA A 53 15.20 -10.83 13.39
N GLY A 54 14.30 -11.57 14.05
CA GLY A 54 14.42 -11.92 15.47
C GLY A 54 14.09 -10.79 16.44
N LEU A 55 13.39 -9.75 15.97
CA LEU A 55 12.90 -8.62 16.77
C LEU A 55 11.39 -8.70 16.98
N SER A 56 10.89 -7.85 17.87
CA SER A 56 9.48 -7.65 18.16
C SER A 56 9.12 -6.16 18.16
N LEU A 57 7.83 -5.85 18.23
CA LEU A 57 7.38 -4.45 18.34
C LEU A 57 7.86 -3.76 19.64
N ASP A 58 8.17 -4.53 20.69
CA ASP A 58 8.69 -3.98 21.96
C ASP A 58 10.16 -3.54 21.84
N ASP A 59 10.86 -4.02 20.80
CA ASP A 59 12.25 -3.66 20.53
C ASP A 59 12.38 -2.36 19.73
N VAL A 60 11.27 -1.72 19.34
CA VAL A 60 11.26 -0.48 18.55
C VAL A 60 10.35 0.58 19.17
N ARG A 61 10.55 1.84 18.78
CA ARG A 61 9.69 2.96 19.19
C ARG A 61 8.82 3.43 18.03
N LEU A 62 7.50 3.26 18.14
CA LEU A 62 6.56 3.74 17.12
C LEU A 62 6.16 5.20 17.34
N VAL A 63 6.16 5.99 16.28
CA VAL A 63 5.70 7.39 16.29
C VAL A 63 4.74 7.61 15.13
N ASN A 64 3.52 8.06 15.42
CA ASN A 64 2.60 8.43 14.36
C ASN A 64 3.05 9.76 13.73
N VAL A 65 3.43 9.72 12.46
CA VAL A 65 3.85 10.89 11.67
C VAL A 65 2.79 11.31 10.65
N ASN A 66 1.62 10.67 10.67
CA ASN A 66 0.55 10.83 9.69
C ASN A 66 1.14 10.79 8.26
N PHE A 67 0.76 11.74 7.40
CA PHE A 67 1.21 11.82 6.02
C PHE A 67 2.62 12.41 5.83
N ALA A 68 3.40 12.60 6.90
CA ALA A 68 4.73 13.20 6.84
C ALA A 68 5.86 12.15 6.84
N LEU A 69 5.69 11.03 6.13
CA LEU A 69 6.65 9.91 6.11
C LEU A 69 8.03 10.34 5.58
N SER A 70 8.13 10.82 4.32
CA SER A 70 9.42 11.24 3.74
C SER A 70 10.07 12.40 4.54
N PRO A 71 9.35 13.47 4.93
CA PRO A 71 9.94 14.54 5.73
C PRO A 71 10.43 14.09 7.12
N ALA A 72 9.71 13.18 7.80
CA ALA A 72 10.13 12.65 9.09
C ALA A 72 11.43 11.86 8.97
N LEU A 73 11.58 11.10 7.88
CA LEU A 73 12.79 10.34 7.61
C LEU A 73 13.98 11.26 7.24
N ILE A 74 13.79 12.21 6.31
CA ILE A 74 14.84 13.15 5.88
C ILE A 74 15.34 14.03 7.04
N SER A 75 14.44 14.48 7.92
CA SER A 75 14.79 15.32 9.07
C SER A 75 15.49 14.55 10.21
N GLY A 76 15.54 13.22 10.14
CA GLY A 76 16.04 12.37 11.22
C GLY A 76 15.13 12.33 12.44
N GLN A 77 13.85 12.74 12.31
CA GLN A 77 12.86 12.59 13.37
C GLN A 77 12.61 11.12 13.71
N VAL A 78 12.70 10.26 12.69
CA VAL A 78 12.59 8.80 12.78
C VAL A 78 13.73 8.15 11.98
N ASP A 79 14.11 6.94 12.36
CA ASP A 79 15.16 6.16 11.67
C ASP A 79 14.60 5.35 10.49
N ALA A 80 13.29 5.04 10.54
CA ALA A 80 12.56 4.31 9.52
C ALA A 80 11.12 4.78 9.42
N VAL A 81 10.43 4.48 8.32
CA VAL A 81 8.99 4.66 8.17
C VAL A 81 8.33 3.41 7.60
N ILE A 82 7.16 3.03 8.13
CA ILE A 82 6.27 1.99 7.56
C ILE A 82 5.01 2.67 7.01
N GLY A 83 4.44 2.13 5.94
CA GLY A 83 3.32 2.75 5.23
C GLY A 83 3.74 3.57 4.00
N ALA A 84 5.04 3.77 3.81
CA ALA A 84 5.59 4.39 2.60
C ALA A 84 5.29 3.50 1.37
N PHE A 85 4.83 4.11 0.29
CA PHE A 85 4.55 3.44 -0.95
C PHE A 85 5.76 3.47 -1.88
N ARG A 86 6.13 2.28 -2.38
CA ARG A 86 7.28 2.11 -3.29
C ARG A 86 7.20 2.92 -4.59
N ASN A 87 6.01 3.35 -5.00
CA ASN A 87 5.77 4.19 -6.18
C ASN A 87 5.68 5.69 -5.87
N PHE A 88 5.78 6.12 -4.60
CA PHE A 88 5.64 7.53 -4.24
C PHE A 88 6.78 8.03 -3.33
N GLU A 89 6.88 7.55 -2.09
CA GLU A 89 7.84 8.04 -1.10
C GLU A 89 9.29 7.82 -1.54
N LEU A 90 9.64 6.70 -2.17
CA LEU A 90 10.99 6.48 -2.71
C LEU A 90 11.36 7.49 -3.79
N THR A 91 10.41 7.84 -4.65
CA THR A 91 10.59 8.89 -5.66
C THR A 91 10.71 10.27 -5.01
N GLN A 92 9.91 10.54 -3.97
CA GLN A 92 9.97 11.79 -3.23
C GLN A 92 11.33 11.98 -2.55
N LEU A 93 11.84 10.97 -1.83
CA LEU A 93 13.16 11.01 -1.20
C LEU A 93 14.25 11.41 -2.19
N ARG A 94 14.27 10.77 -3.36
CA ARG A 94 15.25 11.05 -4.42
C ARG A 94 15.16 12.47 -4.96
N ILE A 95 13.95 13.00 -5.13
CA ILE A 95 13.75 14.39 -5.57
C ILE A 95 14.23 15.39 -4.50
N GLU A 96 14.05 15.05 -3.23
CA GLU A 96 14.49 15.87 -2.09
C GLU A 96 15.98 15.68 -1.75
N GLY A 97 16.72 14.89 -2.54
CA GLY A 97 18.18 14.73 -2.43
C GLY A 97 18.64 13.62 -1.48
N ALA A 98 17.73 12.73 -1.07
CA ALA A 98 18.00 11.56 -0.25
C ALA A 98 17.78 10.26 -1.04
N GLU A 99 18.46 9.17 -0.68
CA GLU A 99 18.23 7.84 -1.27
C GLU A 99 17.55 6.96 -0.22
N GLY A 100 16.44 6.30 -0.59
CA GLY A 100 15.71 5.39 0.31
C GLY A 100 16.09 3.92 0.07
N LEU A 101 16.25 3.15 1.14
CA LEU A 101 16.31 1.69 1.11
C LEU A 101 14.98 1.13 1.60
N ALA A 102 14.30 0.34 0.76
CA ALA A 102 13.01 -0.27 1.06
C ALA A 102 13.14 -1.75 1.41
N PHE A 103 12.45 -2.17 2.47
CA PHE A 103 12.17 -3.55 2.80
C PHE A 103 10.71 -3.85 2.47
N PHE A 104 10.48 -4.91 1.69
CA PHE A 104 9.15 -5.27 1.20
C PHE A 104 8.45 -6.22 2.17
N PRO A 105 7.21 -5.93 2.63
CA PRO A 105 6.49 -6.80 3.56
C PRO A 105 6.38 -8.25 3.06
N GLU A 106 6.09 -8.42 1.76
CA GLU A 106 5.91 -9.73 1.14
C GLU A 106 7.18 -10.58 1.07
N GLU A 107 8.35 -9.95 1.15
CA GLU A 107 9.65 -10.63 1.24
C GLU A 107 10.04 -10.95 2.69
N ASN A 108 9.26 -10.45 3.66
CA ASN A 108 9.55 -10.51 5.09
C ASN A 108 8.39 -11.17 5.88
N GLY A 109 7.72 -12.14 5.25
CA GLY A 109 6.75 -13.02 5.90
C GLY A 109 5.30 -12.53 5.89
N VAL A 110 5.02 -11.32 5.41
CA VAL A 110 3.63 -10.84 5.25
C VAL A 110 3.02 -11.49 4.00
N PRO A 111 1.82 -12.12 4.08
CA PRO A 111 1.16 -12.63 2.89
C PRO A 111 0.77 -11.49 1.94
N VAL A 112 0.94 -11.70 0.63
CA VAL A 112 0.52 -10.74 -0.40
C VAL A 112 -0.96 -10.40 -0.26
N TYR A 113 -1.29 -9.12 -0.35
CA TYR A 113 -2.65 -8.57 -0.24
C TYR A 113 -2.92 -7.52 -1.35
N ASP A 114 -4.19 -7.16 -1.52
CA ASP A 114 -4.59 -6.06 -2.40
C ASP A 114 -4.35 -4.74 -1.66
N GLU A 115 -3.45 -3.89 -2.13
CA GLU A 115 -3.12 -2.63 -1.45
C GLU A 115 -4.32 -1.67 -1.42
N LEU A 116 -5.01 -1.52 -2.56
CA LEU A 116 -6.16 -0.62 -2.68
C LEU A 116 -7.35 -1.32 -3.31
N ILE A 117 -8.49 -1.25 -2.63
CA ILE A 117 -9.75 -1.87 -3.05
C ILE A 117 -10.88 -0.85 -3.10
N TYR A 118 -11.88 -1.13 -3.94
CA TYR A 118 -13.15 -0.43 -3.92
C TYR A 118 -14.12 -1.14 -2.99
N ILE A 119 -14.82 -0.37 -2.16
CA ILE A 119 -15.82 -0.87 -1.23
C ILE A 119 -17.16 -0.18 -1.44
N ALA A 120 -18.25 -0.90 -1.17
CA ALA A 120 -19.60 -0.37 -1.16
C ALA A 120 -20.35 -0.76 0.11
N HIS A 121 -21.47 -0.08 0.38
CA HIS A 121 -22.40 -0.53 1.40
C HIS A 121 -23.15 -1.79 0.93
N ARG A 122 -23.37 -2.74 1.85
CA ARG A 122 -23.97 -4.05 1.55
C ARG A 122 -25.37 -3.93 0.95
N ASP A 123 -26.15 -2.95 1.40
CA ASP A 123 -27.52 -2.69 0.94
C ASP A 123 -27.59 -2.05 -0.45
N ARG A 124 -26.44 -1.78 -1.09
CA ARG A 124 -26.34 -1.18 -2.43
C ARG A 124 -25.74 -2.10 -3.48
N LEU A 125 -25.46 -3.37 -3.15
CA LEU A 125 -24.78 -4.29 -4.07
C LEU A 125 -25.57 -4.60 -5.35
N GLU A 126 -26.89 -4.49 -5.31
CA GLU A 126 -27.77 -4.67 -6.48
C GLU A 126 -27.83 -3.44 -7.41
N ASP A 127 -27.13 -2.35 -7.08
CA ASP A 127 -27.11 -1.17 -7.94
C ASP A 127 -26.26 -1.43 -9.19
N ALA A 128 -26.92 -1.54 -10.34
CA ALA A 128 -26.28 -1.75 -11.64
C ALA A 128 -25.23 -0.68 -12.01
N ARG A 129 -25.20 0.49 -11.33
CA ARG A 129 -24.12 1.47 -11.50
C ARG A 129 -22.77 0.95 -11.01
N LEU A 130 -22.74 0.04 -10.03
CA LEU A 130 -21.49 -0.52 -9.50
C LEU A 130 -20.78 -1.40 -10.54
N VAL A 131 -21.53 -2.21 -11.29
CA VAL A 131 -20.99 -3.00 -12.42
C VAL A 131 -20.41 -2.05 -13.48
N ARG A 132 -21.19 -1.07 -13.93
CA ARG A 132 -20.74 -0.06 -14.92
C ARG A 132 -19.53 0.75 -14.45
N PHE A 133 -19.44 1.02 -13.16
CA PHE A 133 -18.28 1.67 -12.56
C PHE A 133 -17.02 0.81 -12.71
N LEU A 134 -17.09 -0.48 -12.38
CA LEU A 134 -15.94 -1.38 -12.52
C LEU A 134 -15.55 -1.60 -13.99
N GLU A 135 -16.52 -1.68 -14.90
CA GLU A 135 -16.26 -1.74 -16.35
C GLU A 135 -15.53 -0.46 -16.84
N ALA A 136 -15.93 0.71 -16.34
CA ALA A 136 -15.25 1.96 -16.67
C ALA A 136 -13.83 2.02 -16.09
N VAL A 137 -13.62 1.53 -14.86
CA VAL A 137 -12.29 1.42 -14.24
C VAL A 137 -11.40 0.45 -15.03
N GLU A 138 -11.94 -0.69 -15.47
CA GLU A 138 -11.21 -1.65 -16.31
C GLU A 138 -10.79 -1.00 -17.63
N ALA A 139 -11.73 -0.38 -18.34
CA ALA A 139 -11.45 0.31 -19.60
C ALA A 139 -10.41 1.41 -19.43
N ALA A 140 -10.53 2.23 -18.37
CA ALA A 140 -9.54 3.26 -18.06
C ALA A 140 -8.16 2.65 -17.77
N THR A 141 -8.09 1.58 -16.99
CA THR A 141 -6.82 0.94 -16.63
C THR A 141 -6.11 0.34 -17.85
N ILE A 142 -6.87 -0.29 -18.76
CA ILE A 142 -6.34 -0.81 -20.02
C ILE A 142 -5.86 0.35 -20.91
N PHE A 143 -6.64 1.43 -21.01
CA PHE A 143 -6.25 2.63 -21.75
C PHE A 143 -4.93 3.21 -21.20
N LEU A 144 -4.83 3.42 -19.89
CA LEU A 144 -3.63 3.96 -19.24
C LEU A 144 -2.39 3.10 -19.48
N THR A 145 -2.57 1.77 -19.57
CA THR A 145 -1.47 0.83 -19.85
C THR A 145 -0.95 0.98 -21.28
N ASN A 146 -1.86 1.19 -22.25
CA ASN A 146 -1.52 1.26 -23.67
C ASN A 146 -1.17 2.68 -24.14
N HIS A 147 -1.65 3.70 -23.43
CA HIS A 147 -1.54 5.12 -23.78
C HIS A 147 -1.04 5.96 -22.59
N PRO A 148 0.15 5.68 -22.04
CA PRO A 148 0.61 6.31 -20.80
C PRO A 148 0.76 7.83 -20.89
N GLU A 149 1.26 8.37 -22.01
CA GLU A 149 1.41 9.82 -22.19
C GLU A 149 0.05 10.54 -22.35
N GLU A 150 -0.91 9.92 -23.05
CA GLU A 150 -2.28 10.46 -23.14
C GLU A 150 -2.99 10.39 -21.78
N GLY A 151 -2.77 9.31 -21.03
CA GLY A 151 -3.23 9.16 -19.66
C GLY A 151 -2.68 10.23 -18.72
N TRP A 152 -1.37 10.50 -18.79
CA TRP A 152 -0.73 11.58 -18.04
C TRP A 152 -1.33 12.93 -18.41
N ALA A 153 -1.45 13.23 -19.71
CA ALA A 153 -2.03 14.48 -20.20
C ALA A 153 -3.47 14.69 -19.69
N ALA A 154 -4.30 13.64 -19.70
CA ALA A 154 -5.66 13.69 -19.15
C ALA A 154 -5.67 13.92 -17.63
N PHE A 155 -4.75 13.28 -16.90
CA PHE A 155 -4.62 13.44 -15.45
C PHE A 155 -4.25 14.87 -15.06
N ILE A 156 -3.21 15.46 -15.66
CA ILE A 156 -2.81 16.84 -15.36
C ILE A 156 -3.77 17.89 -15.89
N ALA A 157 -4.52 17.60 -16.96
CA ALA A 157 -5.59 18.49 -17.41
C ALA A 157 -6.70 18.63 -16.35
N ALA A 158 -7.01 17.53 -15.63
CA ALA A 158 -7.96 17.54 -14.52
C ALA A 158 -7.35 18.06 -13.20
N ARG A 159 -6.03 17.88 -13.02
CA ARG A 159 -5.27 18.28 -11.82
C ARG A 159 -3.98 19.01 -12.16
N PRO A 160 -4.06 20.28 -12.63
CA PRO A 160 -2.87 21.03 -13.02
C PRO A 160 -1.89 21.27 -11.88
N ASP A 161 -2.37 21.26 -10.64
CA ASP A 161 -1.57 21.37 -9.41
C ASP A 161 -0.60 20.19 -9.22
N LEU A 162 -0.86 19.06 -9.89
CA LEU A 162 -0.05 17.85 -9.81
C LEU A 162 0.93 17.71 -11.00
N ASP A 163 1.03 18.71 -11.89
CA ASP A 163 2.02 18.68 -12.98
C ASP A 163 3.43 19.02 -12.46
N ASN A 164 4.08 18.03 -11.85
CA ASN A 164 5.42 18.14 -11.32
C ASN A 164 6.18 16.82 -11.44
N ALA A 165 7.50 16.87 -11.24
CA ALA A 165 8.38 15.72 -11.42
C ALA A 165 8.01 14.52 -10.54
N LEU A 166 7.59 14.77 -9.28
CA LEU A 166 7.17 13.72 -8.35
C LEU A 166 5.96 12.96 -8.89
N ASN A 167 4.89 13.66 -9.22
CA ASN A 167 3.66 13.03 -9.71
C ASN A 167 3.83 12.41 -11.09
N ARG A 168 4.66 12.98 -11.97
CA ARG A 168 4.94 12.40 -13.29
C ARG A 168 5.62 11.04 -13.16
N GLN A 169 6.61 10.95 -12.27
CA GLN A 169 7.32 9.70 -12.01
C GLN A 169 6.41 8.70 -11.27
N ALA A 170 5.74 9.13 -10.20
CA ALA A 170 4.84 8.26 -9.44
C ALA A 170 3.70 7.72 -10.32
N PHE A 171 3.15 8.53 -11.23
CA PHE A 171 2.16 8.07 -12.20
C PHE A 171 2.69 6.92 -13.04
N ALA A 172 3.88 7.08 -13.64
CA ALA A 172 4.52 6.04 -14.43
C ALA A 172 4.77 4.75 -13.62
N ASP A 173 5.28 4.89 -12.38
CA ASP A 173 5.56 3.77 -11.48
C ASP A 173 4.28 3.03 -11.03
N THR A 174 3.13 3.72 -11.06
CA THR A 174 1.83 3.16 -10.66
C THR A 174 1.16 2.37 -11.80
N LEU A 175 1.45 2.66 -13.08
CA LEU A 175 0.72 2.07 -14.21
C LEU A 175 0.73 0.53 -14.21
N GLY A 176 1.88 -0.06 -13.87
CA GLY A 176 2.04 -1.51 -13.76
C GLY A 176 1.36 -2.12 -12.53
N ARG A 177 0.94 -1.31 -11.57
CA ARG A 177 0.34 -1.74 -10.29
C ARG A 177 -1.19 -1.77 -10.33
N PHE A 178 -1.81 -1.01 -11.24
CA PHE A 178 -3.26 -1.03 -11.39
C PHE A 178 -3.79 -2.39 -11.85
N ALA A 179 -4.82 -2.88 -11.19
CA ALA A 179 -5.47 -4.15 -11.48
C ALA A 179 -6.11 -4.14 -12.88
N LYS A 180 -5.70 -5.06 -13.76
CA LYS A 180 -6.24 -5.14 -15.14
C LYS A 180 -7.60 -5.81 -15.23
N ARG A 181 -8.06 -6.42 -14.14
CA ARG A 181 -9.36 -7.08 -14.00
C ARG A 181 -9.96 -6.66 -12.64
N PRO A 182 -10.40 -5.40 -12.48
CA PRO A 182 -10.77 -4.86 -11.18
C PRO A 182 -11.91 -5.62 -10.50
N ALA A 183 -12.82 -6.26 -11.25
CA ALA A 183 -13.88 -7.09 -10.69
C ALA A 183 -13.39 -8.49 -10.22
N ALA A 184 -12.27 -8.99 -10.79
CA ALA A 184 -11.74 -10.30 -10.45
C ALA A 184 -11.29 -10.35 -8.99
N MET A 185 -11.36 -11.54 -8.39
CA MET A 185 -11.04 -11.76 -7.00
C MET A 185 -10.27 -13.07 -6.84
N ASP A 186 -9.30 -13.07 -5.91
CA ASP A 186 -8.58 -14.26 -5.46
C ASP A 186 -9.04 -14.60 -4.03
N ASP A 187 -10.05 -15.46 -3.88
CA ASP A 187 -10.56 -15.90 -2.58
C ASP A 187 -9.46 -16.46 -1.68
N GLY A 188 -8.50 -17.21 -2.24
CA GLY A 188 -7.39 -17.79 -1.49
C GLY A 188 -6.47 -16.73 -0.88
N ARG A 189 -6.25 -15.61 -1.57
CA ARG A 189 -5.51 -14.46 -1.03
C ARG A 189 -6.22 -13.86 0.18
N TYR A 190 -7.53 -13.65 0.08
CA TYR A 190 -8.33 -13.08 1.17
C TYR A 190 -8.38 -14.01 2.39
N GLN A 191 -8.46 -15.33 2.17
CA GLN A 191 -8.37 -16.33 3.24
C GLN A 191 -7.01 -16.29 3.94
N ARG A 192 -5.89 -16.33 3.19
CA ARG A 192 -4.54 -16.29 3.76
C ARG A 192 -4.29 -15.01 4.54
N PHE A 193 -4.72 -13.87 4.00
CA PHE A 193 -4.54 -12.59 4.67
C PHE A 193 -5.43 -12.44 5.90
N GLY A 194 -6.69 -12.92 5.85
CA GLY A 194 -7.57 -12.96 7.01
C GLY A 194 -6.99 -13.80 8.16
N ALA A 195 -6.49 -14.99 7.85
CA ALA A 195 -5.83 -15.86 8.85
C ALA A 195 -4.56 -15.20 9.43
N PHE A 196 -3.80 -14.48 8.61
CA PHE A 196 -2.67 -13.68 9.10
C PHE A 196 -3.14 -12.60 10.09
N LEU A 197 -4.16 -11.81 9.76
CA LEU A 197 -4.68 -10.78 10.66
C LEU A 197 -5.22 -11.35 11.98
N GLU A 198 -5.84 -12.53 11.94
CA GLU A 198 -6.28 -13.25 13.14
C GLU A 198 -5.08 -13.70 14.00
N ALA A 199 -4.05 -14.29 13.38
CA ALA A 199 -2.82 -14.69 14.07
C ALA A 199 -2.07 -13.50 14.68
N ARG A 200 -2.16 -12.31 14.07
CA ARG A 200 -1.62 -11.04 14.61
C ARG A 200 -2.53 -10.38 15.66
N GLY A 201 -3.71 -10.94 15.95
CA GLY A 201 -4.66 -10.41 16.91
C GLY A 201 -5.35 -9.11 16.48
N LEU A 202 -5.26 -8.73 15.20
CA LEU A 202 -5.93 -7.53 14.68
C LEU A 202 -7.45 -7.76 14.52
N VAL A 203 -7.84 -9.01 14.29
CA VAL A 203 -9.23 -9.46 14.35
C VAL A 203 -9.32 -10.68 15.27
N GLU A 204 -10.42 -10.81 16.01
CA GLU A 204 -10.63 -11.95 16.92
C GLU A 204 -10.83 -13.26 16.16
N THR A 205 -11.53 -13.20 15.02
CA THR A 205 -11.72 -14.34 14.11
C THR A 205 -11.85 -13.79 12.71
N ALA A 206 -11.11 -14.34 11.75
CA ALA A 206 -11.21 -13.94 10.36
C ALA A 206 -12.62 -14.26 9.83
N PRO A 207 -13.39 -13.26 9.35
CA PRO A 207 -14.71 -13.52 8.80
C PRO A 207 -14.61 -14.36 7.52
N GLU A 208 -15.66 -15.14 7.23
CA GLU A 208 -15.78 -15.86 5.96
C GLU A 208 -15.66 -14.89 4.78
N VAL A 209 -14.85 -15.23 3.77
CA VAL A 209 -14.49 -14.29 2.69
C VAL A 209 -15.73 -13.69 2.01
N GLY A 210 -16.67 -14.54 1.59
CA GLY A 210 -17.92 -14.09 0.96
C GLY A 210 -18.83 -13.24 1.85
N SER A 211 -18.54 -13.13 3.15
CA SER A 211 -19.28 -12.22 4.03
C SER A 211 -18.88 -10.76 3.82
N TYR A 212 -17.66 -10.45 3.40
CA TYR A 212 -17.17 -9.07 3.23
C TYR A 212 -16.65 -8.77 1.83
N THR A 213 -16.80 -9.69 0.89
CA THR A 213 -16.48 -9.50 -0.53
C THR A 213 -17.65 -9.83 -1.44
N ALA A 214 -17.68 -9.20 -2.62
CA ALA A 214 -18.63 -9.50 -3.68
C ALA A 214 -17.91 -9.42 -5.04
N VAL A 215 -18.24 -10.35 -5.92
CA VAL A 215 -17.91 -10.28 -7.35
C VAL A 215 -19.17 -9.84 -8.08
N LEU A 216 -19.18 -8.59 -8.53
CA LEU A 216 -20.30 -8.03 -9.28
C LEU A 216 -20.33 -8.63 -10.69
N ARG A 217 -21.53 -8.88 -11.22
CA ARG A 217 -21.76 -9.47 -12.55
C ARG A 217 -22.77 -8.63 -13.33
#